data_AF-A0A2V8F9V0-F1
#
_entry.id   AF-A0A2V8F9V0-F1
#
_cell.length_a   1.000
_cell.length_b   1.000
_cell.length_c   1.000
_cell.angle_alpha   90.00
_cell.angle_beta   90.00
_cell.angle_gamma   90.00
#
_symmetry.space_group_name_H-M   'P 1'
#
loop_
_entity.id
_entity.type
_entity.pdbx_description
1 polymer ?
#
loop_
_entity_poly.entity_id
_entity_poly.type
_entity_poly.pdbx_seq_one_letter_code
_entity_poly.pdbx_strand_id
1 'polypeptide(L)'
;MTSLKMLTSVEVLGEIRRLYFETTRDRIEQDFERALDLLKAMGSEEERGRATVYMEGLAEMRKAWARHRKPGPGKPGKRHR
;
A
#
# COMPACT_ATOMS: atom_id res chain seq x y z
N MET A 1 -5.28 21.22 7.63
CA MET A 1 -5.95 21.17 6.30
C MET A 1 -5.02 21.81 5.29
N THR A 2 -4.05 21.06 4.78
CA THR A 2 -3.12 21.54 3.75
C THR A 2 -3.61 21.12 2.37
N SER A 3 -3.82 22.14 1.55
CA SER A 3 -4.35 22.10 0.20
C SER A 3 -3.45 21.28 -0.73
N LEU A 4 -3.81 20.01 -0.99
CA LEU A 4 -3.40 19.23 -2.17
C LEU A 4 -4.13 19.82 -3.39
N LYS A 5 -3.67 20.97 -3.86
CA LYS A 5 -4.21 21.63 -5.05
C LYS A 5 -3.04 21.81 -5.98
N MET A 6 -3.14 21.19 -7.17
CA MET A 6 -2.18 21.13 -8.29
C MET A 6 -1.40 19.82 -8.48
N LEU A 7 -1.98 18.65 -8.15
CA LEU A 7 -1.64 17.42 -8.86
C LEU A 7 -2.90 16.96 -9.58
N THR A 8 -2.82 16.86 -10.91
CA THR A 8 -3.82 16.22 -11.74
C THR A 8 -3.93 14.75 -11.34
N SER A 9 -5.09 14.15 -11.56
CA SER A 9 -5.31 12.74 -11.23
C SER A 9 -4.32 11.78 -11.91
N VAL A 10 -3.77 12.18 -13.06
CA VAL A 10 -2.69 11.44 -13.75
C VAL A 10 -1.40 11.48 -12.94
N GLU A 11 -1.04 12.61 -12.35
CA GLU A 11 0.15 12.74 -11.51
C GLU A 11 -0.03 11.99 -10.18
N VAL A 12 -1.24 12.03 -9.60
CA VAL A 12 -1.58 11.22 -8.40
C VAL A 12 -1.44 9.73 -8.70
N LEU A 13 -1.98 9.26 -9.83
CA LEU A 13 -1.82 7.88 -10.28
C LEU A 13 -0.34 7.52 -10.54
N GLY A 14 0.42 8.44 -11.15
CA GLY A 14 1.86 8.29 -11.37
C GLY A 14 2.64 8.12 -10.06
N GLU A 15 2.29 8.86 -9.03
CA GLU A 15 2.90 8.76 -7.71
C GLU A 15 2.53 7.44 -7.01
N ILE A 16 1.26 7.01 -7.05
CA ILE A 16 0.85 5.70 -6.51
C ILE A 16 1.59 4.57 -7.24
N ARG A 17 1.71 4.66 -8.56
CA ARG A 17 2.49 3.71 -9.37
C ARG A 17 3.95 3.71 -8.97
N ARG A 18 4.55 4.88 -8.75
CA ARG A 18 5.94 5.00 -8.30
C ARG A 18 6.15 4.31 -6.96
N LEU A 19 5.28 4.56 -5.99
CA LEU A 19 5.31 3.89 -4.68
C LEU A 19 5.24 2.37 -4.85
N TYR A 20 4.36 1.86 -5.72
CA TYR A 20 4.29 0.42 -5.98
C TYR A 20 5.62 -0.18 -6.48
N PHE A 21 6.36 0.50 -7.37
CA PHE A 21 7.61 -0.04 -7.92
C PHE A 21 8.85 0.24 -7.04
N GLU A 22 8.85 1.33 -6.27
CA GLU A 22 10.00 1.75 -5.46
C GLU A 22 9.88 1.34 -3.99
N THR A 23 8.71 0.90 -3.52
CA THR A 23 8.52 0.55 -2.12
C THR A 23 9.43 -0.60 -1.69
N THR A 24 9.85 -0.54 -0.45
CA THR A 24 10.74 -1.51 0.16
C THR A 24 10.16 -2.02 1.46
N ARG A 25 10.68 -3.14 1.96
CA ARG A 25 10.23 -3.76 3.21
C ARG A 25 10.27 -2.82 4.43
N ASP A 26 11.23 -1.91 4.48
CA ASP A 26 11.38 -0.92 5.55
C ASP A 26 10.39 0.24 5.43
N ARG A 27 9.94 0.58 4.22
CA ARG A 27 9.08 1.75 3.95
C ARG A 27 7.63 1.42 3.67
N ILE A 28 7.29 0.15 3.47
CA ILE A 28 5.96 -0.30 3.02
C ILE A 28 4.79 0.27 3.83
N GLU A 29 4.93 0.45 5.14
CA GLU A 29 3.86 1.04 5.96
C GLU A 29 3.66 2.53 5.61
N GLN A 30 4.76 3.29 5.48
CA GLN A 30 4.73 4.72 5.15
C GLN A 30 4.28 4.94 3.71
N ASP A 31 4.78 4.14 2.78
CA ASP A 31 4.42 4.22 1.36
C ASP A 31 2.94 3.86 1.15
N PHE A 32 2.44 2.87 1.89
CA PHE A 32 1.03 2.49 1.85
C PHE A 32 0.10 3.57 2.39
N GLU A 33 0.45 4.20 3.53
CA GLU A 33 -0.29 5.34 4.07
C GLU A 33 -0.30 6.53 3.09
N ARG A 34 0.85 6.85 2.49
CA ARG A 34 0.94 7.91 1.47
C ARG A 34 0.07 7.59 0.25
N ALA A 35 0.08 6.34 -0.21
CA ALA A 35 -0.75 5.92 -1.33
C ALA A 35 -2.25 6.02 -1.02
N LEU A 36 -2.67 5.73 0.22
CA LEU A 36 -4.05 5.93 0.66
C LEU A 36 -4.45 7.41 0.66
N ASP A 37 -3.57 8.30 1.10
CA ASP A 37 -3.86 9.74 1.10
C ASP A 37 -3.93 10.32 -0.31
N LEU A 38 -3.06 9.86 -1.21
CA LEU A 38 -3.14 10.16 -2.64
C LEU A 38 -4.46 9.67 -3.25
N LEU A 39 -4.88 8.44 -2.93
CA LEU A 39 -6.14 7.86 -3.42
C LEU A 39 -7.36 8.68 -2.96
N LYS A 40 -7.39 9.13 -1.69
CA LYS A 40 -8.47 9.97 -1.14
C LYS A 40 -8.54 11.34 -1.81
N ALA A 41 -7.42 11.85 -2.32
CA ALA A 41 -7.38 13.13 -3.02
C ALA A 41 -7.94 13.05 -4.45
N MET A 42 -8.17 11.85 -5.00
CA MET A 42 -8.71 11.66 -6.35
C MET A 42 -10.22 11.98 -6.41
N GLY A 43 -10.56 12.90 -7.31
CA GLY A 43 -11.92 13.43 -7.46
C GLY A 43 -12.91 12.50 -8.17
N SER A 44 -12.43 11.65 -9.09
CA SER A 44 -13.30 10.77 -9.91
C SER A 44 -13.16 9.29 -9.54
N GLU A 45 -14.28 8.56 -9.60
CA GLU A 45 -14.31 7.10 -9.39
C GLU A 45 -13.55 6.33 -10.48
N GLU A 46 -13.60 6.79 -11.73
CA GLU A 46 -12.89 6.13 -12.84
C GLU A 46 -11.38 6.14 -12.61
N GLU A 47 -10.86 7.25 -12.08
CA GLU A 47 -9.44 7.45 -11.83
C GLU A 47 -9.00 6.64 -10.60
N ARG A 48 -9.84 6.59 -9.55
CA ARG A 48 -9.63 5.69 -8.41
C ARG A 48 -9.57 4.23 -8.85
N GLY A 49 -10.43 3.82 -9.79
CA GLY A 49 -10.45 2.46 -10.32
C GLY A 49 -9.09 2.01 -10.86
N ARG A 50 -8.39 2.89 -11.58
CA ARG A 50 -7.02 2.61 -12.07
C ARG A 50 -5.99 2.54 -10.94
N ALA A 51 -6.12 3.40 -9.93
CA ALA A 51 -5.21 3.41 -8.77
C ALA A 51 -5.39 2.18 -7.86
N THR A 52 -6.61 1.63 -7.75
CA THR A 52 -6.92 0.47 -6.91
C THR A 52 -6.05 -0.74 -7.22
N VAL A 53 -5.72 -0.98 -8.50
CA VAL A 53 -4.85 -2.10 -8.92
C VAL A 53 -3.47 -2.01 -8.25
N TYR A 54 -2.89 -0.81 -8.20
CA TYR A 54 -1.60 -0.59 -7.52
C TYR A 54 -1.74 -0.68 -6.00
N MET A 55 -2.87 -0.23 -5.44
CA MET A 55 -3.17 -0.32 -4.01
C MET A 55 -3.29 -1.77 -3.53
N GLU A 56 -3.93 -2.65 -4.32
CA GLU A 56 -4.00 -4.08 -4.04
C GLU A 56 -2.60 -4.71 -4.01
N GLY A 57 -1.75 -4.35 -4.98
CA GLY A 57 -0.36 -4.78 -5.02
C GLY A 57 0.45 -4.34 -3.79
N LEU A 58 0.32 -3.08 -3.38
CA LEU A 58 0.94 -2.55 -2.16
C LEU A 58 0.44 -3.29 -0.90
N ALA A 59 -0.87 -3.57 -0.81
CA ALA A 59 -1.45 -4.29 0.31
C ALA A 59 -0.93 -5.73 0.41
N GLU A 60 -0.77 -6.42 -0.71
CA GLU A 60 -0.22 -7.78 -0.74
C GLU A 60 1.28 -7.79 -0.39
N MET A 61 2.08 -6.83 -0.87
CA MET A 61 3.49 -6.67 -0.47
C MET A 61 3.62 -6.42 1.04
N ARG A 62 2.80 -5.51 1.58
CA ARG A 62 2.72 -5.22 3.02
C ARG A 62 2.45 -6.49 3.83
N LYS A 63 1.42 -7.25 3.44
CA LYS A 63 1.05 -8.51 4.10
C LYS A 63 2.15 -9.57 3.99
N ALA A 64 2.77 -9.71 2.83
CA ALA A 64 3.88 -10.65 2.62
C ALA A 64 5.06 -10.30 3.55
N TRP A 65 5.48 -9.04 3.58
CA TRP A 65 6.61 -8.60 4.39
C TRP A 65 6.31 -8.56 5.90
N ALA A 66 5.07 -8.32 6.29
CA ALA A 66 4.60 -8.48 7.67
C ALA A 66 4.67 -9.95 8.13
N ARG A 67 4.34 -10.91 7.25
CA ARG A 67 4.46 -12.36 7.55
C ARG A 67 5.91 -12.81 7.67
N HIS A 68 6.82 -12.25 6.87
CA HIS A 68 8.27 -12.47 7.02
C HIS A 68 8.86 -11.82 8.28
N ARG A 69 8.07 -11.02 8.99
CA ARG A 69 8.44 -10.39 10.26
C ARG A 69 8.04 -11.25 11.47
N LYS A 70 7.60 -12.50 11.26
CA LYS A 70 7.16 -13.34 12.38
C LYS A 70 8.28 -13.57 13.40
N PRO A 71 7.93 -13.46 14.70
CA PRO A 71 8.82 -13.56 15.84
C PRO A 71 9.33 -15.00 16.01
N GLY A 72 10.35 -15.17 16.87
CA GLY A 72 11.05 -16.44 17.14
C GLY A 72 10.17 -17.66 17.48
N PRO A 73 10.80 -18.83 17.70
CA PRO A 73 10.16 -20.13 17.65
C PRO A 73 9.17 -20.28 18.80
N GLY A 74 7.88 -20.50 18.50
CA GLY A 74 6.88 -20.59 19.55
C GLY A 74 5.50 -21.02 19.09
N LYS A 75 5.34 -22.32 18.80
CA LYS A 75 4.40 -23.22 19.51
C LYS A 75 4.38 -24.60 18.82
N PRO A 76 4.69 -25.69 19.54
CA PRO A 76 4.59 -27.04 18.99
C PRO A 76 3.12 -27.40 18.80
N GLY A 77 2.83 -28.03 17.66
CA GLY A 77 1.48 -28.46 17.31
C GLY A 77 0.88 -29.37 18.38
N LYS A 78 -0.33 -29.03 18.83
CA LYS A 78 -1.20 -30.02 19.47
C LYS A 78 -1.69 -30.98 18.39
N ARG A 79 -0.95 -32.08 18.20
CA ARG A 79 -1.56 -33.34 17.75
C ARG A 79 -2.35 -33.86 18.96
N HIS A 80 -3.67 -33.96 18.84
CA HIS A 80 -4.46 -34.81 19.73
C HIS A 80 -4.76 -36.08 18.97
N ARG A 81 -4.42 -37.15 19.67
CA ARG A 81 -4.49 -38.57 19.35
C ARG A 81 -5.94 -39.03 19.29
#